data_AF-A0AAW7AG62-F1
#
_entry.id   AF-A0AAW7AG62-F1
#
_cell.length_a   1.000
_cell.length_b   1.000
_cell.length_c   1.000
_cell.angle_alpha   90.00
_cell.angle_beta   90.00
_cell.angle_gamma   90.00
#
_symmetry.space_group_name_H-M   'P 1'
#
loop_
_entity.id
_entity.type
_entity.pdbx_description
1 polymer ?
#
loop_
_entity_poly.entity_id
_entity_poly.type
_entity_poly.pdbx_seq_one_letter_code
_entity_poly.pdbx_strand_id
1 'polypeptide(L)'
;MKQSFIKLGEGLTDLFEFNTLIAYNFKRIDHIVYFHTATFEKKPSSVAIIMHPTSENHFQAMYIMVNALNYPYPNSNKKFELINEQARLYNIDIKEVDVQPSDTFHDIDLYFNYLISVLRLQRWIPPLQ
;
A
#
# COMPACT_ATOMS: atom_id res chain seq x y z
N MET A 1 -7.24 5.74 -18.07
CA MET A 1 -7.22 6.25 -16.67
C MET A 1 -5.79 6.26 -16.13
N LYS A 2 -5.34 7.33 -15.44
CA LYS A 2 -4.01 7.33 -14.79
C LYS A 2 -4.07 6.65 -13.42
N GLN A 3 -3.26 5.63 -13.20
CA GLN A 3 -3.06 4.97 -11.91
C GLN A 3 -1.67 5.34 -11.41
N SER A 4 -1.55 5.88 -10.20
CA SER A 4 -0.24 6.31 -9.70
C SER A 4 -0.12 6.15 -8.19
N PHE A 5 1.08 5.74 -7.79
CA PHE A 5 1.49 5.80 -6.39
C PHE A 5 1.82 7.24 -5.99
N ILE A 6 1.39 7.62 -4.79
CA ILE A 6 1.72 8.86 -4.12
C ILE A 6 2.48 8.45 -2.86
N LYS A 7 3.82 8.62 -2.90
CA LYS A 7 4.68 8.27 -1.77
C LYS A 7 4.43 9.26 -0.64
N LEU A 8 4.13 8.75 0.55
CA LEU A 8 4.24 9.52 1.80
C LEU A 8 5.69 9.46 2.29
N GLY A 9 5.96 9.71 3.57
CA GLY A 9 7.24 9.34 4.19
C GLY A 9 7.23 7.94 4.81
N GLU A 10 8.27 7.65 5.59
CA GLU A 10 8.53 6.35 6.22
C GLU A 10 8.53 6.44 7.77
N GLY A 11 8.38 7.67 8.29
CA GLY A 11 8.49 8.01 9.70
C GLY A 11 7.25 7.72 10.51
N LEU A 12 7.32 7.99 11.82
CA LEU A 12 6.18 7.84 12.71
C LEU A 12 5.08 8.87 12.42
N THR A 13 5.45 10.08 12.02
CA THR A 13 4.48 11.12 11.63
C THR A 13 3.67 10.70 10.41
N ASP A 14 4.33 10.07 9.43
CA ASP A 14 3.67 9.59 8.20
C ASP A 14 2.66 8.47 8.48
N LEU A 15 2.89 7.65 9.51
CA LEU A 15 1.92 6.64 9.95
C LEU A 15 0.61 7.28 10.46
N PHE A 16 0.69 8.39 11.18
CA PHE A 16 -0.49 9.12 11.64
C PHE A 16 -1.23 9.78 10.47
N GLU A 17 -0.51 10.31 9.48
CA GLU A 17 -1.13 10.79 8.23
C GLU A 17 -1.79 9.65 7.46
N PHE A 18 -1.14 8.49 7.35
CA PHE A 18 -1.71 7.29 6.72
C PHE A 18 -3.03 6.86 7.38
N ASN A 19 -3.09 6.85 8.71
CA ASN A 19 -4.33 6.55 9.44
C ASN A 19 -5.38 7.64 9.28
N THR A 20 -4.98 8.92 9.21
CA THR A 20 -5.88 10.03 8.89
C THR A 20 -6.48 9.85 7.50
N LEU A 21 -5.68 9.47 6.50
CA LEU A 21 -6.18 9.17 5.16
C LEU A 21 -7.21 8.04 5.19
N ILE A 22 -6.99 6.98 5.97
CA ILE A 22 -7.99 5.92 6.20
C ILE A 22 -9.28 6.52 6.76
N ALA A 23 -9.19 7.22 7.89
CA ALA A 23 -10.35 7.72 8.61
C ALA A 23 -11.21 8.71 7.81
N TYR A 24 -10.59 9.57 7.00
CA TYR A 24 -11.30 10.58 6.23
C TYR A 24 -11.74 10.11 4.85
N ASN A 25 -11.11 9.08 4.28
CA ASN A 25 -11.41 8.60 2.93
C ASN A 25 -12.01 7.20 2.85
N PHE A 26 -12.33 6.55 3.97
CA PHE A 26 -12.78 5.15 4.00
C PHE A 26 -13.84 4.78 2.95
N LYS A 27 -14.78 5.68 2.64
CA LYS A 27 -15.82 5.45 1.61
C LYS A 27 -15.29 5.27 0.18
N ARG A 28 -14.07 5.73 -0.09
CA ARG A 28 -13.39 5.64 -1.38
C ARG A 28 -12.27 4.61 -1.36
N ILE A 29 -11.89 4.09 -0.20
CA ILE A 29 -10.84 3.07 -0.12
C ILE A 29 -11.41 1.75 -0.61
N ASP A 30 -10.73 1.15 -1.57
CA ASP A 30 -11.03 -0.18 -2.09
C ASP A 30 -10.36 -1.22 -1.18
N HIS A 31 -9.03 -1.12 -1.05
CA HIS A 31 -8.20 -2.03 -0.29
C HIS A 31 -7.06 -1.31 0.43
N ILE A 32 -6.60 -1.89 1.53
CA ILE A 32 -5.25 -1.65 2.05
C ILE A 32 -4.40 -2.86 1.64
N VAL A 33 -3.22 -2.61 1.06
CA VAL A 33 -2.35 -3.67 0.53
C VAL A 33 -0.99 -3.59 1.19
N TYR A 34 -0.56 -4.69 1.81
CA TYR A 34 0.82 -4.87 2.24
C TYR A 34 1.65 -5.56 1.15
N PHE A 35 2.85 -5.03 0.94
CA PHE A 35 3.85 -5.59 0.02
C PHE A 35 5.06 -6.05 0.82
N HIS A 36 5.19 -7.36 1.01
CA HIS A 36 6.23 -7.96 1.84
C HIS A 36 7.44 -8.35 1.01
N THR A 37 8.64 -8.15 1.55
CA THR A 37 9.89 -8.64 0.95
C THR A 37 10.44 -9.82 1.74
N ALA A 38 9.60 -10.84 1.98
CA ALA A 38 9.84 -11.90 2.96
C ALA A 38 11.15 -12.70 2.76
N THR A 39 11.71 -12.69 1.55
CA THR A 39 12.96 -13.36 1.16
C THR A 39 14.21 -12.48 1.33
N PHE A 40 14.08 -11.20 1.70
CA PHE A 40 15.19 -10.25 1.85
C PHE A 40 15.74 -10.24 3.29
N GLU A 41 17.00 -9.85 3.49
CA GLU A 41 17.66 -9.94 4.81
C GLU A 41 16.88 -9.22 5.93
N LYS A 42 16.47 -7.97 5.67
CA LYS A 42 15.73 -7.14 6.63
C LYS A 42 14.22 -7.35 6.58
N LYS A 43 13.71 -8.07 5.58
CA LYS A 43 12.29 -8.30 5.30
C LYS A 43 11.41 -7.04 5.51
N PRO A 44 11.76 -5.86 4.96
CA PRO A 44 10.87 -4.71 5.08
C PRO A 44 9.53 -4.99 4.39
N SER A 45 8.49 -4.32 4.89
CA SER A 45 7.16 -4.35 4.30
C SER A 45 6.73 -2.91 3.98
N SER A 46 6.19 -2.74 2.78
CA SER A 46 5.50 -1.52 2.37
C SER A 46 4.00 -1.68 2.58
N VAL A 47 3.28 -0.57 2.68
CA VAL A 47 1.81 -0.59 2.79
C VAL A 47 1.21 0.53 1.95
N ALA A 48 0.12 0.23 1.25
CA ALA A 48 -0.60 1.20 0.45
C ALA A 48 -2.11 1.22 0.69
N ILE A 49 -2.70 2.41 0.62
CA ILE A 49 -4.15 2.61 0.47
C ILE A 49 -4.44 2.66 -1.03
N ILE A 50 -5.26 1.74 -1.51
CA ILE A 50 -5.75 1.70 -2.88
C ILE A 50 -7.13 2.36 -2.90
N MET A 51 -7.25 3.51 -3.58
CA MET A 51 -8.54 4.17 -3.75
C MET A 51 -9.30 3.56 -4.94
N HIS A 52 -10.63 3.60 -4.89
CA HIS A 52 -11.43 3.52 -6.10
C HIS A 52 -11.07 4.68 -7.06
N PRO A 53 -11.23 4.49 -8.39
CA PRO A 53 -11.11 5.57 -9.35
C PRO A 53 -11.91 6.82 -8.98
N THR A 54 -11.49 7.99 -9.46
CA THR A 54 -12.31 9.21 -9.38
C THR A 54 -13.60 9.05 -10.18
N SER A 55 -14.62 9.87 -9.89
CA SER A 55 -15.96 9.74 -10.48
C SER A 55 -15.97 9.77 -12.02
N GLU A 56 -15.04 10.48 -12.64
CA GLU A 56 -14.88 10.55 -14.11
C GLU A 56 -13.86 9.54 -14.66
N ASN A 57 -13.40 8.61 -13.82
CA ASN A 57 -12.42 7.57 -14.14
C ASN A 57 -11.10 8.11 -14.72
N HIS A 58 -10.76 9.36 -14.39
CA HIS A 58 -9.54 10.01 -14.87
C HIS A 58 -8.31 9.58 -14.05
N PHE A 59 -8.48 9.33 -12.75
CA PHE A 59 -7.37 9.05 -11.85
C PHE A 59 -7.71 8.01 -10.77
N GLN A 60 -6.75 7.16 -10.44
CA GLN A 60 -6.82 6.28 -9.28
C GLN A 60 -5.55 6.48 -8.43
N ALA A 61 -5.76 6.97 -7.22
CA ALA A 61 -4.69 7.28 -6.28
C ALA A 61 -4.34 6.05 -5.45
N MET A 62 -3.04 5.81 -5.25
CA MET A 62 -2.54 4.79 -4.34
C MET A 62 -1.53 5.43 -3.39
N TYR A 63 -1.88 5.66 -2.14
CA TYR A 63 -0.97 6.28 -1.17
C TYR A 63 -0.10 5.22 -0.53
N ILE A 64 1.23 5.34 -0.57
CA ILE A 64 2.16 4.29 -0.13
C ILE A 64 3.21 4.80 0.84
N MET A 65 3.48 4.01 1.89
CA MET A 65 4.69 4.09 2.69
C MET A 65 5.60 2.92 2.31
N VAL A 66 6.76 3.22 1.73
CA VAL A 66 7.71 2.22 1.21
C VAL A 66 8.63 1.75 2.34
N ASN A 67 8.82 0.44 2.49
CA ASN A 67 9.68 -0.18 3.52
C ASN A 67 9.43 0.32 4.96
N ALA A 68 8.20 0.77 5.24
CA ALA A 68 7.89 1.49 6.47
C ALA A 68 7.64 0.59 7.68
N LEU A 69 7.49 -0.72 7.47
CA LEU A 69 7.21 -1.71 8.52
C LEU A 69 8.23 -2.86 8.47
N ASN A 70 8.47 -3.48 9.63
CA ASN A 70 9.08 -4.79 9.66
C ASN A 70 8.05 -5.84 9.23
N TYR A 71 8.51 -6.94 8.62
CA TYR A 71 7.66 -8.08 8.31
C TYR A 71 6.89 -8.55 9.56
N PRO A 72 5.55 -8.63 9.52
CA PRO A 72 4.72 -8.80 10.72
C PRO A 72 4.55 -10.26 11.17
N TYR A 73 5.28 -11.21 10.57
CA TYR A 73 5.14 -12.63 10.88
C TYR A 73 6.47 -13.28 11.31
N PRO A 74 6.45 -14.22 12.27
CA PRO A 74 5.27 -14.68 13.04
C PRO A 74 4.84 -13.69 14.13
N ASN A 75 5.69 -12.72 14.46
CA ASN A 75 5.43 -11.73 15.49
C ASN A 75 5.07 -10.39 14.87
N SER A 76 3.90 -9.87 15.24
CA SER A 76 3.40 -8.58 14.80
C SER A 76 4.26 -7.41 15.31
N ASN A 77 3.99 -6.22 14.79
CA ASN A 77 4.59 -4.97 15.25
C ASN A 77 3.54 -3.84 15.35
N LYS A 78 3.85 -2.83 16.16
CA LYS A 78 2.93 -1.73 16.48
C LYS A 78 2.40 -0.98 15.26
N LYS A 79 3.23 -0.76 14.22
CA LYS A 79 2.80 -0.07 13.00
C LYS A 79 1.77 -0.91 12.24
N PHE A 80 2.01 -2.20 12.12
CA PHE A 80 1.09 -3.15 11.49
C PHE A 80 -0.23 -3.25 12.26
N GLU A 81 -0.18 -3.41 13.58
CA GLU A 81 -1.36 -3.42 14.46
C GLU A 81 -2.21 -2.16 14.31
N LEU A 82 -1.59 -0.99 14.36
CA LEU A 82 -2.32 0.28 14.31
C LEU A 82 -3.06 0.47 12.98
N ILE A 83 -2.44 0.13 11.85
CA ILE A 83 -3.09 0.22 10.54
C ILE A 83 -4.24 -0.79 10.45
N ASN A 84 -4.03 -2.03 10.92
CA ASN A 84 -5.06 -3.07 10.86
C ASN A 84 -6.24 -2.80 11.79
N GLU A 85 -6.01 -2.14 12.94
CA GLU A 85 -7.08 -1.65 13.81
C GLU A 85 -7.90 -0.59 13.09
N GLN A 86 -7.27 0.40 12.46
CA GLN A 86 -7.96 1.42 11.67
C GLN A 86 -8.75 0.83 10.50
N ALA A 87 -8.14 -0.08 9.72
CA ALA A 87 -8.84 -0.78 8.64
C ALA A 87 -10.09 -1.51 9.14
N ARG A 88 -9.98 -2.21 10.28
CA ARG A 88 -11.09 -2.93 10.92
C ARG A 88 -12.22 -1.98 11.36
N LEU A 89 -11.88 -0.84 11.95
CA LEU A 89 -12.86 0.17 12.39
C LEU A 89 -13.74 0.66 11.24
N TYR A 90 -13.17 0.79 10.04
CA TYR A 90 -13.87 1.26 8.84
C TYR A 90 -14.29 0.14 7.89
N ASN A 91 -14.16 -1.12 8.29
CA ASN A 91 -14.48 -2.32 7.49
C ASN A 91 -13.81 -2.31 6.09
N ILE A 92 -12.52 -1.95 6.06
CA ILE A 92 -11.70 -1.95 4.85
C ILE A 92 -11.02 -3.30 4.69
N ASP A 93 -11.06 -3.83 3.47
CA ASP A 93 -10.43 -5.10 3.10
C ASP A 93 -8.90 -4.95 3.05
N ILE A 94 -8.20 -5.89 3.69
CA ILE A 94 -6.73 -5.94 3.75
C ILE A 94 -6.25 -7.07 2.85
N LYS A 95 -5.28 -6.76 1.99
CA LYS A 95 -4.58 -7.70 1.12
C LYS A 95 -3.10 -7.71 1.43
N GLU A 96 -2.46 -8.83 1.17
CA GLU A 96 -1.04 -9.03 1.41
C GLU A 96 -0.43 -9.80 0.24
N VAL A 97 0.76 -9.42 -0.21
CA VAL A 97 1.47 -10.09 -1.29
C VAL A 97 2.99 -9.97 -1.11
N ASP A 98 3.71 -11.03 -1.43
CA ASP A 98 5.16 -11.02 -1.51
C ASP A 98 5.64 -10.38 -2.82
N VAL A 99 6.64 -9.50 -2.73
CA VAL A 99 7.21 -8.75 -3.84
C VAL A 99 8.73 -8.66 -3.76
N GLN A 100 9.35 -8.27 -4.87
CA GLN A 100 10.76 -7.89 -4.89
C GLN A 100 10.99 -6.60 -4.10
N PRO A 101 12.14 -6.47 -3.41
CA PRO A 101 12.47 -5.25 -2.66
C PRO A 101 12.73 -4.07 -3.61
N SER A 102 12.41 -2.86 -3.15
CA SER A 102 12.64 -1.61 -3.90
C SER A 102 14.08 -1.47 -4.40
N ASP A 103 15.04 -1.97 -3.63
CA ASP A 103 16.48 -1.84 -3.87
C ASP A 103 16.96 -2.65 -5.09
N THR A 104 16.12 -3.55 -5.61
CA THR A 104 16.40 -4.26 -6.88
C THR A 104 16.13 -3.42 -8.12
N PHE A 105 15.51 -2.24 -7.95
CA PHE A 105 15.15 -1.32 -9.04
C PHE A 105 16.05 -0.08 -8.99
N HIS A 106 16.44 0.40 -10.17
CA HIS A 106 17.28 1.60 -10.28
C HIS A 106 16.57 2.90 -9.89
N ASP A 107 15.24 2.92 -9.96
CA ASP A 107 14.40 4.08 -9.66
C ASP A 107 13.11 3.62 -8.97
N ILE A 108 12.59 4.46 -8.06
CA ILE A 108 11.32 4.23 -7.38
C ILE A 108 10.14 4.16 -8.35
N ASP A 109 10.19 4.89 -9.47
CA ASP A 109 9.14 4.84 -10.48
C ASP A 109 9.08 3.46 -11.17
N LEU A 110 10.24 2.81 -11.37
CA LEU A 110 10.29 1.43 -11.87
C LEU A 110 9.69 0.44 -10.86
N TYR A 111 10.01 0.62 -9.58
CA TYR A 111 9.41 -0.16 -8.50
C TYR A 111 7.88 0.01 -8.45
N PHE A 112 7.40 1.24 -8.58
CA PHE A 112 5.97 1.54 -8.63
C PHE A 112 5.27 0.92 -9.85
N ASN A 113 5.89 0.95 -11.03
CA ASN A 113 5.37 0.25 -12.20
C ASN A 113 5.28 -1.27 -11.98
N TYR A 114 6.26 -1.85 -11.30
CA TYR A 114 6.24 -3.26 -10.91
C TYR A 114 5.08 -3.54 -9.93
N LEU A 115 4.92 -2.76 -8.86
CA LEU A 115 3.82 -2.93 -7.91
C LEU A 115 2.44 -2.79 -8.57
N ILE A 116 2.27 -1.82 -9.47
CA ILE A 116 1.04 -1.67 -10.28
C ILE A 116 0.76 -2.94 -11.10
N SER A 117 1.80 -3.54 -11.67
CA SER A 117 1.67 -4.80 -12.42
C SER A 117 1.24 -5.96 -11.52
N VAL A 118 1.80 -6.07 -10.31
CA VAL A 118 1.37 -7.04 -9.30
C VAL A 118 -0.10 -6.85 -8.92
N LEU A 119 -0.52 -5.62 -8.62
CA LEU A 119 -1.92 -5.30 -8.27
C LEU A 119 -2.89 -5.68 -9.39
N ARG A 120 -2.54 -5.44 -10.66
CA ARG A 120 -3.38 -5.85 -11.81
C ARG A 120 -3.45 -7.36 -11.97
N LEU A 121 -2.33 -8.07 -11.79
CA LEU A 121 -2.31 -9.53 -11.86
C LEU A 121 -3.23 -10.15 -10.79
N GLN A 122 -3.28 -9.56 -9.60
CA GLN A 122 -4.19 -9.97 -8.53
C GLN A 122 -5.64 -9.49 -8.70
N ARG A 123 -5.90 -8.67 -9.74
CA ARG A 123 -7.19 -8.01 -9.99
C ARG A 123 -7.65 -7.09 -8.84
N TRP A 124 -6.71 -6.51 -8.10
CA TRP A 124 -6.98 -5.55 -7.02
C TRP A 124 -7.05 -4.10 -7.50
N ILE A 125 -6.68 -3.84 -8.75
CA ILE A 125 -6.97 -2.59 -9.45
C ILE A 125 -7.51 -2.89 -10.85
N PRO A 126 -8.32 -1.99 -11.44
CA PRO A 126 -8.82 -2.14 -12.81
C PRO A 126 -7.69 -2.28 -13.84
N PRO A 127 -7.95 -2.96 -14.97
CA PRO A 127 -7.03 -3.00 -16.10
C PRO A 127 -6.80 -1.60 -16.68
N LEU A 128 -5.71 -1.44 -17.44
CA LEU A 128 -5.52 -0.24 -18.25
C LEU A 128 -6.66 -0.14 -19.27
N GLN A 129 -7.27 1.04 -19.32
CA GLN A 129 -8.17 1.48 -20.39
C GLN A 129 -7.38 2.36 -21.35
#